data_AF-A0AA45ML65-F1
#
_entry.id   AF-A0AA45ML65-F1
#
_cell.length_a   1.000
_cell.length_b   1.000
_cell.length_c   1.000
_cell.angle_alpha   90.00
_cell.angle_beta   90.00
_cell.angle_gamma   90.00
#
_symmetry.space_group_name_H-M   'P 1'
#
loop_
_entity.id
_entity.type
_entity.pdbx_description
1 polymer ?
#
loop_
_entity_poly.entity_id
_entity_poly.type
_entity_poly.pdbx_seq_one_letter_code
_entity_poly.pdbx_strand_id
1 'polypeptide(L)'
;MTLNKAMMALLLSLVGGAAMAVPHSATVDFSKGLEGWWGMQPLDGNGGSGIDTGMGHGAPALRTVIENFGVTWGTSHNQAFLGDYTKLPGVTLGLDISAQQIYFFNREVSRNVIVELRDYDNTPSGLPYTSVFYNLGSIDSTKGWQHLSVTIGDTNSTVLPAGWGGYGGPDAHGPTLPAGRTFASVLASVDEVVFTTLQPGYLYGYTNFDIAIDNVRITAVPEPSTYGMLIGGMALVGWMARRKARSVA
;
A
#
# COMPACT_ATOMS: atom_id res chain seq x y z
N MET A 1 58.84 -17.15 -4.91
CA MET A 1 57.70 -16.37 -5.43
C MET A 1 56.55 -17.32 -5.65
N THR A 2 55.42 -17.23 -4.91
CA THR A 2 54.06 -17.68 -5.36
C THR A 2 52.95 -17.65 -4.31
N LEU A 3 53.16 -17.28 -3.03
CA LEU A 3 52.08 -17.37 -2.03
C LEU A 3 51.32 -16.06 -1.71
N ASN A 4 51.77 -14.89 -2.21
CA ASN A 4 51.22 -13.59 -1.79
C ASN A 4 50.22 -12.94 -2.76
N LYS A 5 49.83 -13.59 -3.86
CA LYS A 5 48.89 -13.00 -4.84
C LYS A 5 47.50 -13.64 -4.86
N ALA A 6 47.35 -14.86 -4.33
CA ALA A 6 46.07 -15.55 -4.30
C ALA A 6 45.15 -15.09 -3.15
N MET A 7 45.70 -14.56 -2.05
CA MET A 7 44.91 -14.10 -0.90
C MET A 7 44.35 -12.68 -1.04
N MET A 8 44.80 -11.90 -2.03
CA MET A 8 44.35 -10.52 -2.22
C MET A 8 43.18 -10.37 -3.20
N ALA A 9 42.74 -11.48 -3.81
CA ALA A 9 41.57 -11.54 -4.69
C ALA A 9 40.30 -12.07 -4.00
N LEU A 10 40.38 -12.45 -2.71
CA LEU A 10 39.25 -13.01 -1.94
C LEU A 10 38.74 -12.05 -0.84
N LEU A 11 38.97 -10.75 -1.02
CA LEU A 11 38.60 -9.70 -0.06
C LEU A 11 37.82 -8.54 -0.70
N LEU A 12 37.28 -8.75 -1.91
CA LEU A 12 36.32 -7.84 -2.54
C LEU A 12 35.04 -8.63 -2.85
N SER A 13 33.90 -8.02 -2.55
CA SER A 13 32.53 -8.44 -2.85
C SER A 13 31.83 -9.40 -1.89
N LEU A 14 31.61 -8.98 -0.64
CA LEU A 14 30.42 -9.41 0.14
C LEU A 14 29.84 -8.28 1.01
N VAL A 15 29.96 -7.02 0.58
CA VAL A 15 29.03 -5.96 1.01
C VAL A 15 27.97 -5.80 -0.07
N GLY A 16 27.25 -6.90 -0.34
CA GLY A 16 25.94 -6.80 -0.96
C GLY A 16 24.99 -6.39 0.14
N GLY A 17 24.87 -5.10 0.41
CA GLY A 17 23.71 -4.62 1.16
C GLY A 17 22.49 -5.13 0.42
N ALA A 18 21.63 -5.90 1.09
CA ALA A 18 20.38 -6.36 0.49
C ALA A 18 19.64 -5.10 0.01
N ALA A 19 19.61 -4.89 -1.30
CA ALA A 19 18.83 -3.81 -1.86
C ALA A 19 17.37 -4.20 -1.67
N MET A 20 16.67 -3.50 -0.79
CA MET A 20 15.22 -3.65 -0.65
C MET A 20 14.59 -3.39 -2.02
N ALA A 21 13.62 -4.24 -2.40
CA ALA A 21 12.88 -4.06 -3.63
C ALA A 21 12.21 -2.68 -3.62
N VAL A 22 12.16 -2.01 -4.77
CA VAL A 22 11.40 -0.76 -4.90
C VAL A 22 9.98 -1.13 -5.36
N PRO A 23 8.93 -0.68 -4.66
CA PRO A 23 7.56 -0.89 -5.13
C PRO A 23 7.37 -0.28 -6.51
N HIS A 24 6.52 -0.88 -7.33
CA HIS A 24 6.27 -0.43 -8.70
C HIS A 24 4.79 -0.54 -9.05
N SER A 25 4.35 0.24 -10.03
CA SER A 25 2.94 0.32 -10.41
C SER A 25 2.37 -1.05 -10.76
N ALA A 26 1.29 -1.44 -10.11
CA ALA A 26 0.60 -2.71 -10.30
C ALA A 26 -0.88 -2.59 -9.94
N THR A 27 -1.68 -3.52 -10.45
CA THR A 27 -3.11 -3.67 -10.11
C THR A 27 -3.43 -5.15 -9.99
N VAL A 28 -4.09 -5.53 -8.90
CA VAL A 28 -4.57 -6.88 -8.62
C VAL A 28 -6.09 -6.86 -8.69
N ASP A 29 -6.62 -7.57 -9.67
CA ASP A 29 -8.05 -7.69 -10.00
C ASP A 29 -8.60 -9.11 -9.71
N PHE A 30 -7.79 -9.92 -9.01
CA PHE A 30 -8.04 -11.31 -8.63
C PHE A 30 -8.39 -12.29 -9.77
N SER A 31 -8.27 -11.87 -11.03
CA SER A 31 -8.55 -12.73 -12.20
C SER A 31 -7.59 -13.91 -12.32
N LYS A 32 -6.39 -13.81 -11.73
CA LYS A 32 -5.36 -14.86 -11.69
C LYS A 32 -5.16 -15.46 -10.30
N GLY A 33 -6.17 -15.35 -9.44
CA GLY A 33 -6.09 -15.80 -8.06
C GLY A 33 -5.68 -14.66 -7.12
N LEU A 34 -5.13 -15.03 -5.96
CA LEU A 34 -4.83 -14.07 -4.90
C LEU A 34 -3.61 -13.17 -5.18
N GLU A 35 -2.71 -13.57 -6.08
CA GLU A 35 -1.52 -12.77 -6.45
C GLU A 35 -0.72 -12.26 -5.22
N GLY A 36 -0.59 -13.08 -4.18
CA GLY A 36 0.12 -12.75 -2.94
C GLY A 36 -0.70 -12.00 -1.88
N TRP A 37 -1.95 -11.64 -2.19
CA TRP A 37 -2.89 -11.08 -1.22
C TRP A 37 -3.54 -12.16 -0.36
N TRP A 38 -3.96 -11.75 0.82
CA TRP A 38 -4.77 -12.55 1.72
C TRP A 38 -5.95 -11.72 2.20
N GLY A 39 -7.05 -12.40 2.52
CA GLY A 39 -8.18 -11.82 3.22
C GLY A 39 -8.40 -12.56 4.55
N MET A 40 -8.97 -11.86 5.52
CA MET A 40 -9.19 -12.38 6.86
C MET A 40 -9.97 -13.71 6.84
N GLN A 41 -9.54 -14.65 7.67
CA GLN A 41 -10.19 -15.93 7.91
C GLN A 41 -10.58 -16.01 9.39
N PRO A 42 -11.76 -16.54 9.73
CA PRO A 42 -12.17 -16.70 11.12
C PRO A 42 -11.48 -17.90 11.76
N LEU A 43 -11.28 -17.87 13.07
CA LEU A 43 -10.69 -18.99 13.81
C LEU A 43 -11.62 -20.20 13.92
N ASP A 44 -12.93 -19.98 13.86
CA ASP A 44 -13.95 -21.04 13.95
C ASP A 44 -14.28 -21.68 12.59
N GLY A 45 -13.71 -21.16 11.50
CA GLY A 45 -13.94 -21.61 10.13
C GLY A 45 -15.29 -21.19 9.53
N ASN A 46 -16.10 -20.38 10.22
CA ASN A 46 -17.41 -19.96 9.74
C ASN A 46 -17.31 -18.65 8.95
N GLY A 47 -17.27 -18.76 7.63
CA GLY A 47 -17.09 -17.63 6.73
C GLY A 47 -15.62 -17.38 6.41
N GLY A 48 -15.27 -16.13 6.12
CA GLY A 48 -13.92 -15.72 5.73
C GLY A 48 -13.87 -15.16 4.32
N SER A 49 -12.66 -15.14 3.77
CA SER A 49 -12.39 -14.50 2.47
C SER A 49 -12.18 -15.53 1.36
N GLY A 50 -12.76 -15.27 0.19
CA GLY A 50 -12.61 -16.08 -1.00
C GLY A 50 -12.82 -15.27 -2.28
N ILE A 51 -12.31 -15.77 -3.40
CA ILE A 51 -12.51 -15.13 -4.70
C ILE A 51 -13.94 -15.44 -5.18
N ASP A 52 -14.72 -14.38 -5.39
CA ASP A 52 -16.07 -14.43 -5.93
C ASP A 52 -16.03 -14.00 -7.40
N THR A 53 -16.26 -14.95 -8.30
CA THR A 53 -16.24 -14.71 -9.76
C THR A 53 -17.53 -14.09 -10.28
N GLY A 54 -18.59 -14.05 -9.47
CA GLY A 54 -19.86 -13.39 -9.79
C GLY A 54 -19.93 -11.94 -9.31
N MET A 55 -18.91 -11.47 -8.59
CA MET A 55 -18.82 -10.13 -8.03
C MET A 55 -17.53 -9.45 -8.50
N GLY A 56 -17.53 -8.12 -8.46
CA GLY A 56 -16.37 -7.27 -8.77
C GLY A 56 -16.73 -6.13 -9.72
N HIS A 57 -15.72 -5.35 -10.07
CA HIS A 57 -15.85 -4.15 -10.90
C HIS A 57 -15.05 -4.35 -12.20
N GLY A 58 -15.47 -5.34 -12.98
CA GLY A 58 -14.85 -5.71 -14.26
C GLY A 58 -13.98 -6.98 -14.20
N ALA A 59 -13.71 -7.51 -13.00
CA ALA A 59 -12.98 -8.75 -12.74
C ALA A 59 -13.56 -9.45 -11.49
N PRO A 60 -13.11 -10.66 -11.11
CA PRO A 60 -13.47 -11.28 -9.83
C PRO A 60 -13.08 -10.43 -8.62
N ALA A 61 -13.84 -10.48 -7.53
CA ALA A 61 -13.49 -9.77 -6.30
C ALA A 61 -12.98 -10.72 -5.21
N LEU A 62 -12.15 -10.22 -4.30
CA LEU A 62 -11.89 -10.89 -3.02
C LEU A 62 -13.01 -10.50 -2.03
N ARG A 63 -13.95 -11.41 -1.82
CA ARG A 63 -15.12 -11.22 -0.95
C ARG A 63 -14.89 -11.84 0.42
N THR A 64 -15.27 -11.11 1.46
CA THR A 64 -15.18 -11.51 2.86
C THR A 64 -16.56 -11.48 3.50
N VAL A 65 -17.03 -12.65 3.93
CA VAL A 65 -18.30 -12.82 4.65
C VAL A 65 -18.00 -13.38 6.04
N ILE A 66 -18.14 -12.58 7.09
CA ILE A 66 -17.67 -12.95 8.44
C ILE A 66 -18.33 -12.13 9.54
N GLU A 67 -18.49 -12.72 10.73
CA GLU A 67 -18.77 -11.97 11.96
C GLU A 67 -17.47 -11.72 12.74
N ASN A 68 -17.08 -10.45 12.90
CA ASN A 68 -15.88 -10.09 13.65
C ASN A 68 -15.92 -8.63 14.12
N PHE A 69 -14.86 -8.14 14.77
CA PHE A 69 -14.68 -6.74 15.13
C PHE A 69 -14.41 -5.84 13.93
N GLY A 70 -13.77 -6.39 12.90
CA GLY A 70 -13.45 -5.72 11.65
C GLY A 70 -13.03 -6.72 10.59
N VAL A 71 -12.78 -6.25 9.38
CA VAL A 71 -12.24 -7.07 8.28
C VAL A 71 -10.93 -6.49 7.80
N THR A 72 -10.06 -7.36 7.31
CA THR A 72 -8.71 -7.01 6.90
C THR A 72 -8.30 -7.80 5.66
N TRP A 73 -7.65 -7.12 4.74
CA TRP A 73 -6.98 -7.69 3.57
C TRP A 73 -5.57 -7.15 3.51
N GLY A 74 -4.60 -7.96 3.10
CA GLY A 74 -3.23 -7.50 3.05
C GLY A 74 -2.34 -8.32 2.15
N THR A 75 -1.11 -7.87 2.01
CA THR A 75 -0.05 -8.60 1.33
C THR A 75 1.27 -8.39 2.06
N SER A 76 1.97 -9.48 2.29
CA SER A 76 3.37 -9.55 2.73
C SER A 76 4.25 -10.32 1.72
N HIS A 77 3.71 -10.62 0.53
CA HIS A 77 4.37 -11.44 -0.49
C HIS A 77 4.45 -10.76 -1.86
N ASN A 78 3.47 -9.91 -2.20
CA ASN A 78 3.44 -9.23 -3.50
C ASN A 78 4.48 -8.08 -3.56
N GLN A 79 5.61 -8.35 -4.20
CA GLN A 79 6.76 -7.44 -4.31
C GLN A 79 6.46 -6.11 -5.02
N ALA A 80 5.34 -5.98 -5.75
CA ALA A 80 4.96 -4.70 -6.31
C ALA A 80 4.56 -3.68 -5.24
N PHE A 81 4.09 -4.16 -4.08
CA PHE A 81 3.58 -3.35 -2.97
C PHE A 81 4.55 -3.24 -1.79
N LEU A 82 5.71 -3.90 -1.84
CA LEU A 82 6.60 -4.04 -0.68
C LEU A 82 7.96 -3.40 -0.93
N GLY A 83 8.68 -3.17 0.16
CA GLY A 83 10.06 -2.71 0.17
C GLY A 83 10.19 -1.20 0.42
N ASP A 84 11.13 -0.56 -0.29
CA ASP A 84 11.59 0.80 0.01
C ASP A 84 10.88 1.85 -0.83
N TYR A 85 9.83 2.43 -0.26
CA TYR A 85 9.03 3.49 -0.87
C TYR A 85 9.79 4.82 -0.97
N THR A 86 10.86 5.03 -0.19
CA THR A 86 11.64 6.29 -0.21
C THR A 86 12.39 6.50 -1.53
N LYS A 87 12.50 5.44 -2.34
CA LYS A 87 13.07 5.48 -3.70
C LYS A 87 12.10 6.02 -4.75
N LEU A 88 10.83 6.19 -4.40
CA LEU A 88 9.82 6.85 -5.25
C LEU A 88 9.60 8.27 -4.74
N PRO A 89 9.48 9.30 -5.60
CA PRO A 89 9.17 10.66 -5.13
C PRO A 89 7.76 10.75 -4.53
N GLY A 90 6.83 9.95 -5.03
CA GLY A 90 5.47 9.83 -4.54
C GLY A 90 4.81 8.54 -5.01
N VAL A 91 3.74 8.14 -4.33
CA VAL A 91 3.00 6.92 -4.64
C VAL A 91 1.51 7.11 -4.34
N THR A 92 0.65 6.50 -5.14
CA THR A 92 -0.78 6.38 -4.86
C THR A 92 -1.12 4.93 -4.56
N LEU A 93 -1.82 4.70 -3.45
CA LEU A 93 -2.34 3.40 -3.03
C LEU A 93 -3.87 3.45 -3.03
N GLY A 94 -4.53 2.37 -3.42
CA GLY A 94 -5.98 2.31 -3.36
C GLY A 94 -6.57 0.96 -3.74
N LEU A 95 -7.90 0.89 -3.70
CA LEU A 95 -8.68 -0.25 -4.13
C LEU A 95 -10.08 0.20 -4.57
N ASP A 96 -10.79 -0.68 -5.26
CA ASP A 96 -12.23 -0.63 -5.37
C ASP A 96 -12.84 -1.51 -4.27
N ILE A 97 -13.88 -1.02 -3.61
CA ILE A 97 -14.54 -1.73 -2.49
C ILE A 97 -16.05 -1.58 -2.57
N SER A 98 -16.77 -2.63 -2.19
CA SER A 98 -18.22 -2.58 -2.00
C SER A 98 -18.61 -3.36 -0.76
N ALA A 99 -19.32 -2.70 0.15
CA ALA A 99 -20.00 -3.36 1.24
C ALA A 99 -21.40 -3.76 0.79
N GLN A 100 -21.72 -5.05 0.86
CA GLN A 100 -23.10 -5.53 0.72
C GLN A 100 -23.83 -5.47 2.06
N GLN A 101 -23.10 -5.70 3.16
CA GLN A 101 -23.61 -5.65 4.51
C GLN A 101 -22.52 -5.21 5.50
N ILE A 102 -22.91 -4.33 6.42
CA ILE A 102 -22.17 -4.09 7.66
C ILE A 102 -23.20 -3.96 8.78
N TYR A 103 -23.55 -5.09 9.40
CA TYR A 103 -24.70 -5.19 10.29
C TYR A 103 -24.26 -5.30 11.75
N PHE A 104 -24.61 -4.29 12.54
CA PHE A 104 -24.23 -4.17 13.95
C PHE A 104 -25.44 -3.80 14.80
N PHE A 105 -25.75 -4.61 15.81
CA PHE A 105 -26.93 -4.42 16.68
C PHE A 105 -28.22 -4.14 15.91
N ASN A 106 -28.62 -5.09 15.07
CA ASN A 106 -29.89 -5.07 14.35
C ASN A 106 -30.08 -3.87 13.38
N ARG A 107 -28.99 -3.28 12.89
CA ARG A 107 -29.01 -2.19 11.90
C ARG A 107 -27.75 -2.18 11.04
N GLU A 108 -27.89 -1.66 9.83
CA GLU A 108 -26.75 -1.31 8.96
C GLU A 108 -25.98 -0.14 9.57
N VAL A 109 -24.66 -0.19 9.50
CA VAL A 109 -23.76 0.85 9.98
C VAL A 109 -22.64 1.10 8.98
N SER A 110 -22.03 2.28 9.02
CA SER A 110 -20.82 2.54 8.22
C SER A 110 -19.54 2.12 8.97
N ARG A 111 -18.49 1.85 8.20
CA ARG A 111 -17.11 1.68 8.70
C ARG A 111 -16.14 2.49 7.86
N ASN A 112 -15.08 2.98 8.48
CA ASN A 112 -13.97 3.57 7.75
C ASN A 112 -13.06 2.47 7.22
N VAL A 113 -12.42 2.73 6.09
CA VAL A 113 -11.38 1.86 5.51
C VAL A 113 -10.05 2.56 5.68
N ILE A 114 -9.11 1.85 6.28
CA ILE A 114 -7.76 2.33 6.57
C ILE A 114 -6.80 1.60 5.65
N VAL A 115 -5.88 2.33 5.03
CA VAL A 115 -4.64 1.73 4.50
C VAL A 115 -3.55 1.88 5.54
N GLU A 116 -2.81 0.82 5.79
CA GLU A 116 -1.73 0.75 6.76
C GLU A 116 -0.49 0.12 6.11
N LEU A 117 0.65 0.76 6.30
CA LEU A 117 1.96 0.30 5.82
C LEU A 117 2.79 -0.06 7.05
N ARG A 118 3.14 -1.34 7.17
CA ARG A 118 3.78 -1.91 8.36
C ARG A 118 5.24 -2.26 8.09
N ASP A 119 6.06 -1.96 9.08
CA ASP A 119 7.49 -2.26 9.17
C ASP A 119 7.70 -3.15 10.39
N TYR A 120 8.16 -4.38 10.14
CA TYR A 120 8.46 -5.39 11.15
C TYR A 120 9.95 -5.45 11.48
N ASP A 121 10.82 -4.85 10.67
CA ASP A 121 12.27 -4.93 10.83
C ASP A 121 12.80 -3.97 11.91
N ASN A 122 12.16 -2.80 12.07
CA ASN A 122 12.73 -1.72 12.89
C ASN A 122 11.81 -1.32 14.08
N THR A 123 11.17 -2.30 14.71
CA THR A 123 10.16 -2.08 15.74
C THR A 123 10.77 -1.71 17.11
N PRO A 124 10.21 -0.74 17.84
CA PRO A 124 10.55 -0.54 19.25
C PRO A 124 10.24 -1.80 20.07
N SER A 125 11.02 -2.00 21.13
CA SER A 125 10.85 -3.14 22.04
C SER A 125 9.42 -3.22 22.58
N GLY A 126 8.80 -4.39 22.45
CA GLY A 126 7.47 -4.67 22.98
C GLY A 126 6.31 -4.35 22.03
N LEU A 127 6.58 -3.90 20.80
CA LEU A 127 5.56 -3.71 19.77
C LEU A 127 5.70 -4.76 18.66
N PRO A 128 4.57 -5.20 18.06
CA PRO A 128 4.60 -6.20 17.00
C PRO A 128 5.11 -5.64 15.67
N TYR A 129 4.90 -4.35 15.42
CA TYR A 129 5.33 -3.62 14.22
C TYR A 129 5.29 -2.10 14.49
N THR A 130 5.92 -1.32 13.63
CA THR A 130 5.67 0.13 13.50
C THR A 130 4.92 0.37 12.20
N SER A 131 3.93 1.27 12.19
CA SER A 131 3.18 1.55 10.96
C SER A 131 2.81 3.01 10.81
N VAL A 132 2.51 3.36 9.57
CA VAL A 132 1.81 4.59 9.21
C VAL A 132 0.50 4.22 8.53
N PHE A 133 -0.55 4.97 8.81
CA PHE A 133 -1.88 4.66 8.29
C PHE A 133 -2.64 5.90 7.87
N TYR A 134 -3.60 5.71 6.96
CA TYR A 134 -4.47 6.76 6.46
C TYR A 134 -5.91 6.26 6.33
N ASN A 135 -6.88 7.11 6.70
CA ASN A 135 -8.29 6.82 6.54
C ASN A 135 -8.76 7.21 5.13
N LEU A 136 -9.05 6.21 4.30
CA LEU A 136 -9.47 6.39 2.91
C LEU A 136 -10.92 6.87 2.78
N GLY A 137 -11.72 6.76 3.83
CA GLY A 137 -13.13 7.12 3.85
C GLY A 137 -14.05 5.99 4.33
N SER A 138 -15.35 6.27 4.33
CA SER A 138 -16.36 5.34 4.84
C SER A 138 -17.05 4.52 3.75
N ILE A 139 -17.34 3.27 4.09
CA ILE A 139 -18.14 2.30 3.34
C ILE A 139 -19.42 1.96 4.11
N ASP A 140 -20.49 1.67 3.38
CA ASP A 140 -21.73 1.07 3.88
C ASP A 140 -22.52 0.45 2.71
N SER A 141 -23.57 -0.30 3.05
CA SER A 141 -24.39 -1.06 2.10
C SER A 141 -25.17 -0.21 1.08
N THR A 142 -25.20 1.12 1.23
CA THR A 142 -25.96 2.00 0.34
C THR A 142 -25.13 2.62 -0.78
N LYS A 143 -23.80 2.51 -0.71
CA LYS A 143 -22.89 3.24 -1.61
C LYS A 143 -22.48 2.49 -2.88
N GLY A 144 -22.76 1.19 -2.97
CA GLY A 144 -22.32 0.36 -4.10
C GLY A 144 -20.80 0.24 -4.15
N TRP A 145 -20.23 0.15 -5.35
CA TRP A 145 -18.78 0.13 -5.57
C TRP A 145 -18.20 1.54 -5.42
N GLN A 146 -17.15 1.65 -4.61
CA GLN A 146 -16.43 2.89 -4.36
C GLN A 146 -14.97 2.73 -4.72
N HIS A 147 -14.41 3.76 -5.34
CA HIS A 147 -12.98 3.84 -5.55
C HIS A 147 -12.33 4.64 -4.41
N LEU A 148 -11.51 3.98 -3.58
CA LEU A 148 -10.84 4.58 -2.43
C LEU A 148 -9.31 4.62 -2.65
N SER A 149 -8.69 5.78 -2.43
CA SER A 149 -7.24 5.92 -2.57
C SER A 149 -6.64 7.07 -1.76
N VAL A 150 -5.33 7.01 -1.55
CA VAL A 150 -4.51 8.08 -0.98
C VAL A 150 -3.22 8.23 -1.78
N THR A 151 -2.74 9.46 -1.90
CA THR A 151 -1.43 9.77 -2.49
C THR A 151 -0.47 10.24 -1.41
N ILE A 152 0.68 9.58 -1.33
CA ILE A 152 1.86 10.05 -0.61
C ILE A 152 2.64 10.94 -1.59
N GLY A 153 2.58 12.25 -1.38
CA GLY A 153 3.25 13.22 -2.26
C GLY A 153 4.76 13.35 -2.02
N ASP A 154 5.22 13.01 -0.81
CA ASP A 154 6.64 12.97 -0.43
C ASP A 154 6.89 11.76 0.47
N THR A 155 7.53 10.74 -0.07
CA THR A 155 7.90 9.50 0.65
C THR A 155 9.10 9.68 1.57
N ASN A 156 9.83 10.79 1.44
CA ASN A 156 11.01 11.12 2.24
C ASN A 156 10.69 12.08 3.40
N SER A 157 9.41 12.38 3.64
CA SER A 157 8.98 13.23 4.74
C SER A 157 9.45 12.68 6.09
N THR A 158 10.10 13.53 6.89
CA THR A 158 10.52 13.20 8.25
C THR A 158 9.41 13.36 9.30
N VAL A 159 8.28 13.94 8.90
CA VAL A 159 7.09 14.13 9.74
C VAL A 159 5.89 13.40 9.16
N LEU A 160 4.88 13.11 9.98
CA LEU A 160 3.60 12.57 9.49
C LEU A 160 2.90 13.63 8.62
N PRO A 161 2.60 13.34 7.34
CA PRO A 161 1.80 14.25 6.52
C PRO A 161 0.38 14.40 7.07
N ALA A 162 -0.32 15.47 6.67
CA ALA A 162 -1.69 15.70 7.12
C ALA A 162 -2.61 14.51 6.79
N GLY A 163 -3.39 14.07 7.77
CA GLY A 163 -4.30 12.93 7.68
C GLY A 163 -3.65 11.56 7.90
N TRP A 164 -2.32 11.47 7.93
CA TRP A 164 -1.61 10.24 8.30
C TRP A 164 -1.46 10.14 9.82
N GLY A 165 -1.68 8.94 10.35
CA GLY A 165 -1.40 8.57 11.73
C GLY A 165 -0.21 7.61 11.82
N GLY A 166 0.36 7.51 13.02
CA GLY A 166 1.38 6.52 13.35
C GLY A 166 0.89 5.48 14.37
N TYR A 167 1.48 4.29 14.34
CA TYR A 167 1.31 3.27 15.38
C TYR A 167 2.65 3.01 16.09
N GLY A 168 2.58 2.85 17.41
CA GLY A 168 3.72 2.51 18.26
C GLY A 168 4.27 3.65 19.12
N GLY A 169 3.74 4.87 18.99
CA GLY A 169 4.03 5.99 19.89
C GLY A 169 3.12 6.02 21.13
N PRO A 170 3.36 6.94 22.08
CA PRO A 170 2.55 7.06 23.30
C PRO A 170 1.09 7.46 23.01
N ASP A 171 0.14 6.72 23.61
CA ASP A 171 -1.31 6.90 23.38
C ASP A 171 -1.87 8.26 23.81
N ALA A 172 -1.20 8.97 24.72
CA ALA A 172 -1.69 10.22 25.31
C ALA A 172 -1.93 11.36 24.30
N HIS A 173 -1.33 11.27 23.11
CA HIS A 173 -1.41 12.29 22.06
C HIS A 173 -2.11 11.79 20.79
N GLY A 174 -2.80 10.65 20.89
CA GLY A 174 -3.38 9.97 19.74
C GLY A 174 -2.35 9.16 18.95
N PRO A 175 -2.70 8.71 17.72
CA PRO A 175 -1.86 7.81 16.94
C PRO A 175 -0.57 8.48 16.48
N THR A 176 0.51 8.23 17.21
CA THR A 176 1.84 8.81 16.97
C THR A 176 2.87 7.73 16.63
N LEU A 177 3.97 8.15 16.03
CA LEU A 177 5.12 7.27 15.82
C LEU A 177 5.99 7.17 17.08
N PRO A 178 6.69 6.04 17.29
CA PRO A 178 7.67 5.91 18.36
C PRO A 178 8.80 6.93 18.27
N ALA A 179 9.47 7.20 19.39
CA ALA A 179 10.64 8.08 19.40
C ALA A 179 11.73 7.57 18.43
N GLY A 180 12.30 8.48 17.63
CA GLY A 180 13.32 8.14 16.63
C GLY A 180 12.78 7.57 15.32
N ARG A 181 11.46 7.39 15.20
CA ARG A 181 10.81 6.97 13.94
C ARG A 181 10.24 8.17 13.20
N THR A 182 10.33 8.14 11.88
CA THR A 182 9.73 9.13 10.98
C THR A 182 8.82 8.44 9.98
N PHE A 183 8.03 9.22 9.25
CA PHE A 183 7.21 8.70 8.15
C PHE A 183 8.09 7.99 7.09
N ALA A 184 9.14 8.66 6.64
CA ALA A 184 10.13 8.08 5.72
C ALA A 184 10.81 6.82 6.27
N SER A 185 11.11 6.76 7.57
CA SER A 185 11.79 5.59 8.11
C SER A 185 10.90 4.35 8.13
N VAL A 186 9.57 4.51 8.26
CA VAL A 186 8.61 3.39 8.08
C VAL A 186 8.50 3.01 6.61
N LEU A 187 8.46 4.00 5.72
CA LEU A 187 8.38 3.78 4.27
C LEU A 187 9.64 3.14 3.67
N ALA A 188 10.79 3.19 4.36
CA ALA A 188 12.03 2.60 3.89
C ALA A 188 12.06 1.05 3.93
N SER A 189 11.16 0.43 4.72
CA SER A 189 11.07 -1.02 4.88
C SER A 189 9.62 -1.45 5.08
N VAL A 190 8.77 -1.23 4.07
CA VAL A 190 7.38 -1.71 4.12
C VAL A 190 7.35 -3.20 3.84
N ASP A 191 7.04 -3.97 4.87
CA ASP A 191 6.98 -5.43 4.85
C ASP A 191 5.57 -5.96 4.65
N GLU A 192 4.56 -5.16 5.00
CA GLU A 192 3.15 -5.48 4.78
C GLU A 192 2.32 -4.25 4.42
N VAL A 193 1.46 -4.39 3.41
CA VAL A 193 0.41 -3.43 3.10
C VAL A 193 -0.93 -4.03 3.49
N VAL A 194 -1.71 -3.27 4.25
CA VAL A 194 -2.98 -3.73 4.81
C VAL A 194 -4.09 -2.72 4.53
N PHE A 195 -5.24 -3.21 4.09
CA PHE A 195 -6.50 -2.50 4.10
C PHE A 195 -7.41 -3.10 5.18
N THR A 196 -7.90 -2.28 6.09
CA THR A 196 -8.69 -2.76 7.24
C THR A 196 -9.80 -1.81 7.64
N THR A 197 -10.86 -2.34 8.24
CA THR A 197 -11.88 -1.50 8.90
C THR A 197 -11.54 -1.17 10.35
N LEU A 198 -10.41 -1.67 10.86
CA LEU A 198 -9.93 -1.43 12.21
C LEU A 198 -9.10 -0.15 12.25
N GLN A 199 -9.74 0.96 12.62
CA GLN A 199 -9.05 2.23 12.80
C GLN A 199 -8.31 2.25 14.13
N PRO A 200 -7.00 2.55 14.15
CA PRO A 200 -6.25 2.71 15.39
C PRO A 200 -6.90 3.75 16.32
N GLY A 201 -6.97 3.41 17.61
CA GLY A 201 -7.62 4.24 18.65
C GLY A 201 -9.14 4.05 18.77
N TYR A 202 -9.76 3.18 17.97
CA TYR A 202 -11.19 2.87 18.06
C TYR A 202 -11.44 1.50 18.68
N LEU A 203 -12.48 1.41 19.50
CA LEU A 203 -13.01 0.15 20.00
C LEU A 203 -14.20 -0.28 19.12
N TYR A 204 -14.16 -1.52 18.66
CA TYR A 204 -15.20 -2.11 17.82
C TYR A 204 -15.94 -3.23 18.56
N GLY A 205 -17.17 -3.49 18.15
CA GLY A 205 -17.95 -4.66 18.57
C GLY A 205 -18.13 -5.65 17.42
N TYR A 206 -18.49 -6.90 17.76
CA TYR A 206 -18.83 -7.93 16.77
C TYR A 206 -19.90 -7.44 15.80
N THR A 207 -19.58 -7.51 14.51
CA THR A 207 -20.33 -6.98 13.38
C THR A 207 -20.34 -8.02 12.28
N ASN A 208 -21.50 -8.24 11.64
CA ASN A 208 -21.57 -9.07 10.45
C ASN A 208 -21.13 -8.26 9.23
N PHE A 209 -20.16 -8.79 8.50
CA PHE A 209 -19.60 -8.18 7.30
C PHE A 209 -19.89 -9.05 6.08
N ASP A 210 -20.28 -8.40 4.99
CA ASP A 210 -20.22 -8.93 3.63
C ASP A 210 -19.63 -7.82 2.77
N ILE A 211 -18.32 -7.89 2.51
CA ILE A 211 -17.56 -6.85 1.82
C ILE A 211 -16.70 -7.50 0.75
N ALA A 212 -16.63 -6.87 -0.43
CA ALA A 212 -15.76 -7.29 -1.51
C ALA A 212 -14.80 -6.18 -1.92
N ILE A 213 -13.56 -6.56 -2.22
CA ILE A 213 -12.54 -5.68 -2.76
C ILE A 213 -12.09 -6.16 -4.15
N ASP A 214 -11.72 -5.21 -4.99
CA ASP A 214 -11.23 -5.42 -6.35
C ASP A 214 -10.21 -4.31 -6.70
N ASN A 215 -9.47 -4.46 -7.80
CA ASN A 215 -8.56 -3.47 -8.36
C ASN A 215 -7.61 -2.85 -7.33
N VAL A 216 -7.02 -3.68 -6.46
CA VAL A 216 -6.06 -3.21 -5.47
C VAL A 216 -4.82 -2.74 -6.20
N ARG A 217 -4.43 -1.48 -5.99
CA ARG A 217 -3.45 -0.83 -6.85
C ARG A 217 -2.44 0.02 -6.10
N ILE A 218 -1.28 0.08 -6.72
CA ILE A 218 -0.19 0.98 -6.40
C ILE A 218 0.25 1.66 -7.69
N THR A 219 0.54 2.95 -7.63
CA THR A 219 1.01 3.71 -8.79
C THR A 219 2.09 4.68 -8.35
N ALA A 220 3.29 4.56 -8.94
CA ALA A 220 4.34 5.55 -8.75
C ALA A 220 3.90 6.88 -9.36
N VAL A 221 4.03 7.97 -8.59
CA VAL A 221 3.74 9.33 -9.08
C VAL A 221 5.03 9.88 -9.68
N PRO A 222 5.09 10.16 -11.00
CA PRO A 222 6.30 10.71 -11.60
C PRO A 222 6.62 12.08 -11.02
N GLU A 223 7.91 12.42 -10.92
CA GLU A 223 8.30 13.78 -10.54
C GLU A 223 7.73 14.80 -11.53
N PRO A 224 7.31 16.00 -11.08
CA PRO A 224 6.86 17.07 -11.97
C PRO A 224 7.86 17.40 -13.10
N SER A 225 9.16 17.26 -12.82
CA SER A 225 10.26 17.43 -13.77
C SER A 225 10.16 16.44 -14.95
N THR A 226 9.64 15.23 -14.73
CA THR A 226 9.47 14.20 -15.77
C THR A 226 8.49 14.65 -16.84
N TYR A 227 7.36 15.26 -16.43
CA TYR A 227 6.41 15.85 -17.37
C TYR A 227 7.03 17.04 -18.11
N GLY A 228 7.82 17.87 -17.40
CA GLY A 228 8.58 18.95 -18.01
C GLY A 228 9.56 18.46 -19.08
N MET A 229 10.29 17.38 -18.81
CA MET A 229 11.22 16.76 -19.77
C MET A 229 10.50 16.11 -20.94
N LEU A 230 9.33 15.47 -20.72
CA LEU A 230 8.54 14.89 -21.81
C LEU A 230 8.01 15.98 -22.75
N ILE A 231 7.44 17.05 -22.20
CA ILE A 231 6.97 18.22 -22.96
C ILE A 231 8.15 18.90 -23.66
N GLY A 232 9.26 19.11 -22.96
CA GLY A 232 10.48 19.68 -23.52
C GLY A 232 11.04 18.83 -24.67
N GLY A 233 11.06 17.50 -24.52
CA GLY A 233 11.46 16.56 -25.55
C GLY A 233 10.55 16.62 -26.77
N MET A 234 9.22 16.62 -26.57
CA MET A 234 8.25 16.77 -27.67
C MET A 234 8.38 18.11 -28.39
N ALA A 235 8.60 19.20 -27.66
CA ALA A 235 8.84 20.52 -28.25
C ALA A 235 10.11 20.54 -29.10
N LEU A 236 11.19 19.89 -28.64
CA LEU A 236 12.45 19.77 -29.38
C LEU A 236 12.27 18.96 -30.68
N VAL A 237 11.58 17.81 -30.60
CA VAL A 237 11.27 16.98 -31.78
C VAL A 237 10.42 17.76 -32.79
N GLY A 238 9.39 18.45 -32.32
CA GLY A 238 8.55 19.31 -33.18
C GLY A 238 9.34 20.44 -33.85
N TRP A 239 10.27 21.08 -33.14
CA TRP A 239 11.15 22.10 -33.70
C TRP A 239 12.11 21.55 -34.75
N MET A 240 12.73 20.39 -34.49
CA MET A 240 13.61 19.72 -35.45
C MET A 240 12.86 19.30 -36.72
N ALA A 241 11.64 18.76 -36.58
CA ALA A 241 10.80 18.40 -37.71
C ALA A 241 10.45 19.62 -38.58
N ARG A 242 10.09 20.76 -37.97
CA ARG A 242 9.85 22.02 -38.69
C ARG A 242 11.10 22.54 -39.41
N ARG A 243 12.28 22.43 -38.78
CA ARG A 243 13.54 22.86 -39.39
C ARG A 243 13.89 22.02 -40.61
N LYS A 244 13.68 20.71 -40.55
CA LYS A 244 13.92 19.78 -41.66
C LYS A 244 12.95 20.01 -42.83
N ALA A 245 11.68 20.31 -42.54
CA ALA A 245 10.71 20.67 -43.59
C ALA A 245 11.09 21.97 -44.32
N ARG A 246 11.68 22.94 -43.61
CA ARG A 246 12.16 24.20 -44.19
C ARG A 246 13.47 24.09 -44.99
N SER A 247 14.25 23.01 -44.80
CA SER A 247 15.49 22.79 -45.57
C SER A 247 15.27 21.97 -46.85
N VAL A 248 14.04 21.49 -47.09
CA VAL A 248 13.66 20.68 -48.28
C VAL A 248 12.77 21.48 -49.24
N ALA A 249 12.38 22.70 -48.87
CA ALA A 249 11.74 23.70 -49.74
C ALA A 249 12.78 24.74 -50.19
#